data_AF-A0A6N9QE65-F1
#
_entry.id   AF-A0A6N9QE65-F1
#
_cell.length_a   1.000
_cell.length_b   1.000
_cell.length_c   1.000
_cell.angle_alpha   90.00
_cell.angle_beta   90.00
_cell.angle_gamma   90.00
#
_symmetry.space_group_name_H-M   'P 1'
#
loop_
_entity.id
_entity.type
_entity.pdbx_description
1 polymer ?
#
loop_
_entity_poly.entity_id
_entity_poly.type
_entity_poly.pdbx_seq_one_letter_code
_entity_poly.pdbx_strand_id
1 'polypeptide(L)' 'MSYSVSLAILLAFSIVLLCFLSFRWGVRFGKDPEAAAERPVKPDFPHKKRREDPELDKTRQILANVENYTGDGSNQRKVE' A
#
# COMPACT_ATOMS: atom_id res chain seq x y z
N MET A 1 -31.74 45.52 15.32
CA MET A 1 -30.55 44.99 14.62
C MET A 1 -29.66 44.08 15.48
N SER A 2 -29.87 43.97 16.81
CA SER A 2 -28.98 43.20 17.69
C SER A 2 -29.28 41.69 17.77
N TYR A 3 -30.51 41.27 17.50
CA TYR A 3 -30.91 39.86 17.61
C TYR A 3 -30.33 38.95 16.51
N SER A 4 -30.15 39.48 15.30
CA SER A 4 -29.58 38.72 14.18
C SER A 4 -28.09 38.38 14.42
N VAL A 5 -27.35 39.31 15.02
CA VAL A 5 -25.93 39.11 15.35
C VAL A 5 -25.78 38.08 16.47
N SER A 6 -26.57 38.19 17.54
CA SER A 6 -26.57 37.20 18.64
C SER A 6 -26.99 35.81 18.17
N LEU A 7 -27.99 35.71 17.28
CA LEU A 7 -28.41 34.44 16.69
C LEU A 7 -27.31 33.82 15.82
N ALA A 8 -26.62 34.63 15.01
CA ALA A 8 -25.52 34.15 14.16
C ALA A 8 -24.34 33.60 15.00
N ILE A 9 -24.03 34.26 16.12
CA ILE A 9 -22.97 33.80 17.03
C ILE A 9 -23.37 32.45 17.65
N LEU A 10 -24.60 32.32 18.17
CA LEU A 10 -25.08 31.05 18.73
C LEU A 10 -25.08 29.92 17.71
N LEU A 11 -25.43 30.22 16.45
CA LEU A 11 -25.44 29.26 15.37
C LEU A 11 -24.02 28.81 14.99
N ALA A 12 -23.05 29.73 14.96
CA ALA A 12 -21.65 29.40 14.71
C ALA A 12 -21.09 28.44 15.76
N PHE A 13 -21.40 28.65 17.04
CA PHE A 13 -20.99 27.73 18.11
C PHE A 13 -21.73 26.39 18.06
N SER A 14 -23.02 26.37 17.74
CA SER A 14 -23.79 25.12 17.67
C SER A 14 -23.36 24.23 16.51
N ILE A 15 -22.98 24.80 15.37
CA ILE A 15 -22.44 24.05 14.22
C ILE A 15 -21.16 23.31 14.59
N VAL A 16 -20.20 23.98 15.25
CA VAL A 16 -18.94 23.36 15.67
C VAL A 16 -19.20 22.20 16.64
N LEU A 17 -20.12 22.40 17.59
CA LEU A 17 -20.51 21.35 18.54
C LEU A 17 -21.17 20.15 17.82
N LEU A 18 -22.06 20.41 16.87
CA LEU A 18 -22.71 19.37 16.06
C LEU A 18 -21.71 18.59 15.21
N CYS A 19 -20.72 19.27 14.60
CA CYS A 19 -19.64 18.60 13.87
C CYS A 19 -18.84 17.66 14.78
N PHE A 20 -18.51 18.08 16.00
CA PHE A 20 -17.81 17.24 16.98
C PHE A 20 -18.65 16.02 17.39
N LEU A 21 -19.95 16.20 17.62
CA LEU A 21 -20.86 15.10 17.98
C LEU A 21 -21.00 14.09 16.83
N SER A 22 -21.21 14.58 15.60
CA SER A 22 -21.29 13.75 14.39
C SER A 22 -20.01 12.97 14.15
N PHE A 23 -18.84 13.59 14.35
CA PHE A 23 -17.55 12.90 14.25
C PHE A 23 -17.41 11.81 15.30
N ARG A 24 -17.77 12.09 16.56
CA ARG A 24 -17.69 11.13 17.66
C ARG A 24 -18.64 9.94 17.49
N TRP A 25 -19.83 10.17 16.94
CA TRP A 25 -20.75 9.10 16.55
C TRP A 25 -20.25 8.33 15.33
N GLY A 26 -19.77 9.02 14.29
CA GLY A 26 -19.17 8.40 13.11
C GLY A 26 -18.00 7.48 13.44
N VAL A 27 -17.15 7.84 14.41
CA VAL A 27 -16.08 6.96 14.93
C VAL A 27 -16.63 5.76 15.70
N ARG A 28 -17.81 5.88 16.34
CA ARG A 28 -18.45 4.77 17.05
C ARG A 28 -19.08 3.76 16.08
N PHE A 29 -19.75 4.23 15.03
CA PHE A 29 -20.36 3.39 13.99
C PHE A 29 -19.33 2.87 12.97
N GLY A 30 -18.27 3.64 12.68
CA GLY A 30 -17.17 3.21 11.80
C GLY A 30 -16.25 2.15 12.42
N LYS A 31 -16.50 1.76 13.68
CA LYS A 31 -15.86 0.61 14.32
C LYS A 31 -16.60 -0.70 14.06
N ASP A 32 -17.77 -0.66 13.43
CA ASP A 32 -18.45 -1.87 13.01
C ASP A 32 -17.61 -2.54 11.89
N PRO A 33 -17.03 -3.74 12.14
CA PRO A 33 -16.11 -4.39 11.23
C PRO A 33 -16.77 -4.84 9.91
N GLU A 34 -18.07 -4.67 9.77
CA GLU A 34 -18.84 -5.08 8.60
C GLU A 34 -18.52 -4.25 7.35
N ALA A 35 -18.03 -3.01 7.49
CA ALA A 35 -17.55 -2.23 6.35
C ALA A 35 -16.13 -2.61 5.88
N ALA A 36 -15.43 -3.49 6.60
CA ALA A 36 -14.14 -4.03 6.17
C ALA A 36 -14.28 -5.26 5.25
N ALA A 37 -15.51 -5.63 4.86
CA ALA A 37 -15.84 -6.83 4.10
C ALA A 37 -15.64 -6.72 2.57
N GLU A 38 -15.18 -5.59 2.06
CA GLU A 38 -14.72 -5.47 0.66
C GLU A 38 -13.26 -5.01 0.60
N ARG A 39 -12.37 -5.73 1.29
CA ARG A 39 -10.96 -5.66 0.90
C ARG A 39 -10.88 -6.23 -0.50
N PRO A 40 -10.38 -5.50 -1.52
CA PRO A 40 -10.15 -6.08 -2.83
C PRO A 40 -9.27 -7.30 -2.63
N VAL A 41 -9.76 -8.46 -3.06
CA VAL A 41 -9.00 -9.71 -3.04
C VAL A 41 -7.72 -9.43 -3.80
N LYS A 42 -6.58 -9.36 -3.09
CA LYS A 42 -5.29 -9.31 -3.77
C LYS A 42 -5.29 -10.53 -4.69
N PRO A 43 -5.10 -10.36 -6.02
CA PRO A 43 -4.96 -11.51 -6.89
C PRO A 43 -3.81 -12.33 -6.31
N ASP A 44 -4.15 -13.53 -5.86
CA ASP A 44 -3.17 -14.52 -5.46
C ASP A 44 -2.43 -14.83 -6.76
N PHE A 45 -1.21 -14.29 -6.92
CA PHE A 45 -0.38 -14.63 -8.06
C PHE A 45 0.21 -15.99 -7.68
N PRO A 46 -0.36 -17.13 -8.12
CA PRO A 46 0.19 -18.43 -7.78
C PRO A 46 1.59 -18.41 -8.35
N HIS A 47 2.58 -18.41 -7.45
CA HIS A 47 4.01 -18.32 -7.73
C HIS A 47 4.31 -18.55 -9.19
N LYS A 48 4.39 -17.44 -9.94
CA LYS A 48 4.57 -17.40 -11.39
C LYS A 48 5.63 -18.45 -11.72
N LYS A 49 5.21 -19.63 -12.19
CA LYS A 49 6.13 -20.75 -12.47
C LYS A 49 7.22 -20.12 -13.32
N ARG A 50 8.42 -20.02 -12.76
CA ARG A 50 9.55 -19.41 -13.42
C ARG A 50 9.66 -20.20 -14.72
N ARG A 51 9.38 -19.57 -15.87
CA ARG A 51 9.67 -20.22 -17.14
C ARG A 51 11.17 -20.46 -17.11
N GLU A 52 11.55 -21.70 -16.90
CA GLU A 52 12.92 -22.20 -17.05
C GLU A 52 13.21 -22.17 -18.54
N ASP A 53 13.46 -20.96 -19.04
CA ASP A 53 13.97 -20.76 -20.37
C ASP A 53 15.48 -21.00 -20.30
N PRO A 54 16.02 -22.01 -21.01
CA PRO A 54 17.43 -22.36 -20.93
C PRO A 54 18.34 -21.19 -21.32
N GLU A 55 17.88 -20.25 -22.15
CA GLU A 55 18.66 -19.06 -22.52
C GLU A 55 18.74 -18.04 -21.37
N LEU A 56 17.68 -17.91 -20.58
CA LEU A 56 17.68 -17.00 -19.42
C LEU A 56 18.57 -17.51 -18.29
N ASP A 57 18.69 -18.83 -18.14
CA ASP A 57 19.59 -19.40 -17.14
C ASP A 57 21.06 -19.27 -17.54
N LYS A 58 21.40 -19.42 -18.83
CA LYS A 58 22.72 -19.07 -19.35
C LYS A 58 23.07 -17.61 -19.08
N THR A 59 22.14 -16.71 -19.36
CA THR A 59 22.33 -15.27 -19.14
C THR A 59 22.59 -14.95 -17.67
N ARG A 60 21.87 -15.59 -16.74
CA ARG A 60 22.11 -15.43 -15.30
C ARG A 60 23.46 -15.95 -14.86
N GLN A 61 23.91 -17.08 -15.40
CA GLN A 61 25.23 -17.63 -15.09
C GLN A 61 26.35 -16.71 -15.57
N ILE A 62 26.22 -16.14 -16.77
CA ILE A 62 27.16 -15.14 -17.29
C ILE A 62 27.18 -13.91 -16.37
N LEU A 63 26.02 -13.39 -15.99
CA LEU A 63 25.93 -12.22 -15.11
C LEU A 63 26.60 -12.47 -13.76
N ALA A 64 26.34 -13.63 -13.15
CA ALA A 64 26.98 -14.02 -11.90
C ALA A 64 28.51 -14.15 -12.03
N ASN A 65 29.01 -14.62 -13.17
CA ASN A 65 30.45 -14.68 -13.42
C ASN A 65 31.07 -13.30 -13.59
N VAL A 66 30.35 -12.34 -14.18
CA VAL A 66 30.78 -10.95 -14.32
C VAL A 66 30.83 -10.26 -12.96
N GLU A 67 29.79 -10.43 -12.14
CA GLU A 67 29.73 -9.85 -10.79
C GLU A 67 30.85 -10.38 -9.89
N ASN A 68 31.20 -11.66 -10.02
CA ASN A 68 32.26 -12.29 -9.23
C ASN A 68 33.63 -12.28 -9.94
N TYR A 69 33.81 -11.46 -10.98
CA TYR A 69 35.06 -11.42 -11.72
C TYR A 69 36.16 -10.72 -10.93
N THR A 70 37.18 -11.48 -10.53
CA THR A 70 38.34 -11.03 -9.74
C THR A 70 39.57 -10.68 -10.58
N GLY A 71 39.48 -10.71 -11.92
CA GLY A 71 40.57 -10.38 -12.85
C GLY A 71 41.45 -11.56 -13.26
N ASP A 72 41.53 -12.60 -12.43
CA ASP A 72 42.36 -13.80 -12.62
C ASP A 72 41.58 -15.02 -13.17
N GLY A 73 40.25 -14.91 -13.27
CA GLY A 73 39.38 -15.94 -13.85
C GLY A 73 39.17 -17.20 -12.99
N SER A 74 39.72 -17.23 -11.77
CA SER A 74 39.74 -18.41 -10.90
C SER A 74 38.36 -18.85 -10.36
N ASN A 75 37.36 -17.94 -10.37
CA ASN A 75 36.01 -18.18 -9.83
C ASN A 75 34.89 -18.17 -10.89
N GLN A 76 35.22 -18.32 -12.16
CA GLN A 76 34.19 -18.35 -13.23
C GLN A 76 33.58 -19.76 -13.36
N ARG A 77 32.25 -19.85 -13.32
CA ARG A 77 31.52 -21.10 -13.61
C ARG A 77 31.41 -21.30 -15.12
N LYS A 78 31.61 -22.53 -15.59
CA LYS A 78 31.39 -22.87 -16.99
C LYS A 78 29.89 -22.75 -17.32
N VAL A 79 29.57 -21.99 -18.37
CA VAL A 79 28.18 -21.81 -18.84
C VAL A 79 27.89 -22.92 -19.85
N GLU A 80 26.87 -23.73 -19.60
CA GLU A 80 26.41 -24.84 -20.47
C GLU A 80 25.04 -24.56 -21.09
#